data_AF-A0A1R0GTJ8-F1
#
_entry.id   AF-A0A1R0GTJ8-F1
#
_cell.length_a   1.000
_cell.length_b   1.000
_cell.length_c   1.000
_cell.angle_alpha   90.00
_cell.angle_beta   90.00
_cell.angle_gamma   90.00
#
_symmetry.space_group_name_H-M   'P 1'
#
loop_
_entity.id
_entity.type
_entity.pdbx_description
1 polymer ?
#
loop_
_entity_poly.entity_id
_entity_poly.type
_entity_poly.pdbx_seq_one_letter_code
_entity_poly.pdbx_strand_id
1 'polypeptide(L)'
;MLEKPDQVDSIELLDIIKSLNLRFFSPNEMAQFLCFPVPNPNPNNKYQPSNNELGDSPLVRLQFPKSITVRQQYQLLGNSVNVAVISCLLHYLFFDF
;
A
#
# COMPACT_ATOMS: atom_id res chain seq x y z
N MET A 1 -21.98 7.46 28.61
CA MET A 1 -21.30 6.16 28.80
C MET A 1 -21.71 5.31 27.61
N LEU A 2 -20.77 4.96 26.72
CA LEU A 2 -21.06 4.03 25.64
C LEU A 2 -21.46 2.70 26.25
N GLU A 3 -22.68 2.24 25.96
CA GLU A 3 -23.15 0.92 26.38
C GLU A 3 -22.17 -0.15 25.89
N LYS A 4 -21.88 -1.13 26.74
CA LYS A 4 -20.98 -2.23 26.38
C LYS A 4 -21.58 -3.01 25.19
N PRO A 5 -20.76 -3.45 24.23
CA PRO A 5 -21.21 -4.08 22.97
C PRO A 5 -21.89 -5.46 23.13
N ASP A 6 -22.24 -5.85 24.36
CA ASP A 6 -22.77 -7.18 24.69
C ASP A 6 -24.29 -7.32 24.45
N GLN A 7 -24.96 -6.27 23.95
CA GLN A 7 -26.43 -6.25 23.71
C GLN A 7 -26.85 -6.07 22.25
N VAL A 8 -25.92 -5.90 21.31
CA VAL A 8 -26.30 -5.89 19.88
C VAL A 8 -26.56 -7.33 19.46
N ASP A 9 -27.77 -7.60 18.97
CA ASP A 9 -28.11 -8.91 18.42
C ASP A 9 -27.06 -9.29 17.37
N SER A 10 -26.41 -10.43 17.61
CA SER A 10 -25.29 -10.91 16.77
C SER A 10 -25.62 -10.96 15.28
N ILE A 11 -26.90 -11.10 14.92
CA ILE A 11 -27.41 -11.06 13.54
C ILE A 11 -27.36 -9.63 12.97
N GLU A 12 -27.83 -8.63 13.73
CA GLU A 12 -27.82 -7.23 13.32
C GLU A 12 -26.38 -6.72 13.15
N LEU A 13 -25.47 -7.11 14.05
CA LEU A 13 -24.05 -6.79 13.93
C LEU A 13 -23.44 -7.41 12.67
N LEU A 14 -23.78 -8.66 12.33
CA LEU A 14 -23.30 -9.31 11.11
C LEU A 14 -23.82 -8.64 9.85
N ASP A 15 -25.06 -8.16 9.84
CA ASP A 15 -25.63 -7.44 8.71
C ASP A 15 -24.99 -6.05 8.54
N ILE A 16 -24.69 -5.36 9.65
CA ILE A 16 -23.90 -4.12 9.63
C ILE A 16 -22.51 -4.39 9.05
N ILE A 17 -21.78 -5.40 9.55
CA ILE A 17 -20.42 -5.72 9.07
C ILE A 17 -20.42 -6.05 7.57
N LYS A 18 -21.43 -6.78 7.08
CA LYS A 18 -21.59 -7.05 5.64
C LYS A 18 -21.88 -5.78 4.85
N SER A 19 -22.74 -4.89 5.37
CA SER A 19 -23.10 -3.63 4.69
C SER A 19 -21.93 -2.67 4.51
N LEU A 20 -20.92 -2.72 5.40
CA LEU A 20 -19.72 -1.89 5.33
C LEU A 20 -18.80 -2.23 4.15
N ASN A 21 -18.99 -3.40 3.51
CA ASN A 21 -18.17 -3.86 2.38
C ASN A 21 -16.67 -3.81 2.66
N LEU A 22 -16.28 -4.26 3.85
CA LEU A 22 -14.87 -4.31 4.24
C LEU A 22 -14.10 -5.23 3.29
N ARG A 23 -12.97 -4.74 2.78
CA ARG A 23 -12.04 -5.51 1.94
C ARG A 23 -10.60 -5.28 2.37
N PHE A 24 -9.73 -6.21 2.01
CA PHE A 24 -8.29 -5.98 2.07
C PHE A 24 -7.87 -4.92 1.05
N PHE A 25 -6.82 -4.18 1.38
CA PHE A 25 -6.10 -3.36 0.41
C PHE A 25 -5.46 -4.26 -0.62
N SER A 26 -5.64 -3.97 -1.91
CA SER A 26 -5.00 -4.66 -3.02
C SER A 26 -3.47 -4.59 -2.93
N PRO A 27 -2.75 -5.49 -3.62
CA PRO A 27 -1.29 -5.40 -3.69
C PRO A 27 -0.77 -4.06 -4.20
N ASN A 28 -1.48 -3.40 -5.12
CA ASN A 28 -1.10 -2.07 -5.61
C ASN A 28 -1.27 -0.98 -4.54
N GLU A 29 -2.35 -1.04 -3.74
CA GLU A 29 -2.54 -0.13 -2.60
C GLU A 29 -1.49 -0.38 -1.51
N MET A 30 -1.16 -1.64 -1.23
CA MET A 30 -0.10 -1.97 -0.29
C MET A 30 1.28 -1.48 -0.76
N ALA A 31 1.59 -1.61 -2.04
CA ALA A 31 2.80 -1.06 -2.64
C ALA A 31 2.86 0.47 -2.49
N GLN A 32 1.74 1.18 -2.62
CA GLN A 32 1.67 2.62 -2.38
C GLN A 32 1.98 3.00 -0.93
N PHE A 33 1.49 2.26 0.05
CA PHE A 33 1.83 2.50 1.47
C PHE A 33 3.32 2.30 1.75
N LEU A 34 3.93 1.32 1.08
CA LEU A 34 5.37 1.07 1.15
C LEU A 34 6.20 2.05 0.29
N CYS A 35 5.55 3.05 -0.32
CA CYS A 35 6.17 4.08 -1.16
C CYS A 35 6.87 3.52 -2.40
N PHE A 36 6.43 2.36 -2.90
CA PHE A 36 6.86 1.91 -4.22
C PHE A 36 6.25 2.79 -5.32
N PRO A 37 7.01 3.07 -6.38
CA PRO A 37 6.45 3.67 -7.60
C PRO A 37 5.47 2.69 -8.23
N VAL A 38 4.21 3.08 -8.42
CA VAL A 38 3.17 2.21 -8.99
C VAL A 38 2.52 2.86 -10.21
N PRO A 39 1.88 2.07 -11.09
CA PRO A 39 0.99 2.65 -12.10
C PRO A 39 -0.21 3.35 -11.42
N ASN A 40 -0.53 4.56 -11.90
CA ASN A 40 -1.68 5.38 -11.48
C ASN A 40 -1.79 5.52 -9.94
N PRO A 41 -0.79 6.13 -9.29
CA PRO A 41 -0.85 6.30 -7.86
C PRO A 41 -1.89 7.35 -7.44
N ASN A 42 -2.18 7.42 -6.14
CA ASN A 42 -2.90 8.55 -5.58
C ASN A 42 -2.18 9.88 -5.95
N PRO A 43 -2.84 10.85 -6.60
CA PRO A 43 -2.22 12.09 -7.05
C PRO A 43 -1.67 12.95 -5.91
N ASN A 44 -2.15 12.75 -4.68
CA ASN A 44 -1.66 13.45 -3.50
C ASN A 44 -0.46 12.75 -2.84
N ASN A 45 -0.01 11.62 -3.36
CA ASN A 45 1.14 10.90 -2.80
C ASN A 45 2.45 11.57 -3.23
N LYS A 46 3.03 12.37 -2.31
CA LYS A 46 4.30 13.08 -2.53
C LYS A 46 5.53 12.19 -2.76
N TYR A 47 5.43 10.89 -2.47
CA TYR A 47 6.53 9.94 -2.69
C TYR A 47 6.49 9.31 -4.08
N GLN A 48 5.49 9.66 -4.89
CA GLN A 48 5.46 9.21 -6.27
C GLN A 48 6.30 10.15 -7.12
N PRO A 49 7.17 9.59 -7.99
CA PRO A 49 7.97 10.41 -8.88
C PRO A 49 7.05 11.21 -9.80
N SER A 50 7.37 12.49 -10.00
CA SER A 50 6.62 13.31 -10.94
C SER A 50 6.77 12.74 -12.36
N ASN A 51 5.74 12.87 -13.21
CA ASN A 51 5.79 12.39 -14.60
C ASN A 51 7.01 12.96 -15.37
N ASN A 52 7.57 14.07 -14.92
CA ASN A 52 8.71 14.73 -15.54
C ASN A 52 10.07 14.13 -15.13
N GLU A 53 10.17 13.46 -13.97
CA GLU A 53 11.41 12.86 -13.48
C GLU A 53 11.64 11.43 -13.97
N LEU A 54 10.57 10.74 -14.38
CA LEU A 54 10.63 9.30 -14.62
C LEU A 54 11.01 8.92 -16.05
N GLY A 55 10.81 9.82 -17.01
CA GLY A 55 10.72 9.45 -18.43
C GLY A 55 9.69 8.34 -18.67
N ASP A 56 9.41 7.99 -19.92
CA ASP A 56 8.53 6.85 -20.23
C ASP A 56 9.18 5.47 -19.93
N SER A 57 10.18 5.41 -19.03
CA SER A 57 10.95 4.20 -18.78
C SER A 57 10.14 3.22 -17.92
N PRO A 58 9.77 2.05 -18.46
CA PRO A 58 8.96 1.05 -17.75
C PRO A 58 9.71 0.41 -16.57
N LEU A 59 11.02 0.62 -16.45
CA LEU A 59 11.87 0.03 -15.42
C LEU A 59 11.67 0.65 -14.03
N VAL A 60 11.02 1.81 -13.93
CA VAL A 60 10.93 2.50 -12.63
C VAL A 60 9.64 2.17 -11.88
N ARG A 61 8.62 1.57 -12.51
CA ARG A 61 7.36 1.24 -11.83
C ARG A 61 7.34 -0.21 -11.36
N LEU A 62 6.91 -0.43 -10.12
CA LEU A 62 6.63 -1.76 -9.61
C LEU A 62 5.42 -2.34 -10.34
N GLN A 63 5.65 -3.39 -11.11
CA GLN A 63 4.61 -4.20 -11.73
C GLN A 63 4.87 -5.67 -11.43
N PHE A 64 3.84 -6.37 -10.97
CA PHE A 64 3.93 -7.80 -10.77
C PHE A 64 3.76 -8.54 -12.10
N PRO A 65 4.55 -9.60 -12.36
CA PRO A 65 4.30 -10.48 -13.49
C PRO A 65 2.89 -11.06 -13.44
N LYS A 66 2.23 -11.22 -14.59
CA LYS A 66 0.89 -11.81 -14.67
C LYS A 66 0.82 -13.26 -14.20
N SER A 67 1.98 -13.93 -14.08
CA SER A 67 2.10 -15.32 -13.67
C SER A 67 2.00 -15.54 -12.15
N ILE A 68 2.13 -14.49 -11.33
CA ILE A 68 2.12 -14.66 -9.86
C ILE A 68 0.76 -14.36 -9.24
N THR A 69 0.39 -15.15 -8.24
CA THR A 69 -0.87 -15.03 -7.52
C THR A 69 -0.91 -13.82 -6.58
N VAL A 70 -2.12 -13.36 -6.25
CA VAL A 70 -2.33 -12.26 -5.28
C VAL A 70 -1.68 -12.56 -3.92
N ARG A 71 -1.75 -13.82 -3.45
CA ARG A 71 -1.09 -14.25 -2.21
C ARG A 71 0.42 -14.07 -2.28
N GLN A 72 1.04 -14.45 -3.39
CA GLN A 72 2.48 -14.27 -3.60
C GLN A 72 2.86 -12.78 -3.67
N GLN A 73 2.02 -11.94 -4.28
CA GLN A 73 2.23 -10.49 -4.30
C GLN A 73 2.24 -9.92 -2.88
N TYR A 74 1.28 -10.27 -2.03
CA TYR A 74 1.29 -9.86 -0.61
C TYR A 74 2.50 -10.38 0.14
N GLN A 75 2.93 -11.62 -0.11
CA GLN A 75 4.10 -12.19 0.54
C GLN A 75 5.38 -11.43 0.15
N LEU A 76 5.54 -11.07 -1.12
CA LEU A 76 6.67 -10.25 -1.58
C LEU A 76 6.65 -8.85 -0.96
N LEU A 77 5.48 -8.20 -0.93
CA LEU A 77 5.34 -6.87 -0.33
C LEU A 77 5.57 -6.90 1.19
N GLY A 78 5.05 -7.91 1.88
CA GLY A 78 5.22 -8.07 3.32
C GLY A 78 6.66 -8.37 3.74
N ASN A 79 7.43 -9.02 2.87
CA ASN A 79 8.87 -9.24 3.08
C ASN A 79 9.74 -8.06 2.63
N SER A 80 9.14 -7.05 2.01
CA SER A 80 9.84 -5.89 1.49
C SER A 80 10.01 -4.80 2.57
N VAL A 81 10.53 -3.65 2.14
CA VAL A 81 10.82 -2.48 3.00
C VAL A 81 9.98 -1.28 2.58
N ASN A 82 9.88 -0.29 3.47
CA ASN A 82 9.33 1.02 3.12
C ASN A 82 10.39 1.86 2.39
N VAL A 83 10.13 2.20 1.12
CA VAL A 83 11.10 2.89 0.24
C VAL A 83 11.45 4.28 0.75
N ALA A 84 10.50 5.03 1.34
CA ALA A 84 10.76 6.37 1.85
C ALA A 84 11.73 6.35 3.03
N VAL A 85 11.59 5.38 3.94
CA VAL A 85 12.51 5.21 5.07
C VAL A 85 13.92 4.88 4.58
N ILE A 86 14.05 3.92 3.66
CA ILE A 86 15.36 3.56 3.10
C ILE A 86 15.98 4.74 2.35
N SER A 87 15.19 5.52 1.61
CA SER A 87 15.67 6.73 0.93
C SER A 87 16.27 7.74 1.91
N CYS A 88 15.64 7.97 3.06
CA CYS A 88 16.20 8.85 4.10
C CYS A 88 17.51 8.30 4.67
N LEU A 89 17.60 6.99 4.91
CA LEU A 89 18.84 6.37 5.43
C LEU A 89 19.98 6.45 4.42
N LEU A 90 19.69 6.25 3.13
CA LEU A 90 20.68 6.41 2.06
C LEU A 90 21.11 7.88 1.91
N HIS A 91 20.17 8.82 2.02
CA HIS A 91 20.50 10.24 2.00
C HIS A 91 21.47 10.57 3.15
N TYR A 92 21.17 10.10 4.35
CA TYR A 92 22.02 10.29 5.51
C TYR A 92 23.42 9.69 5.30
N LEU A 93 23.49 8.48 4.74
CA LEU A 93 24.76 7.80 4.45
C LEU A 93 25.63 8.55 3.43
N PHE A 94 25.04 9.13 2.39
CA PHE A 94 25.79 9.67 1.24
C PHE A 94 25.92 11.20 1.20
N PHE A 95 25.06 11.95 1.89
CA PHE A 95 25.00 13.40 1.78
C PHE A 95 25.09 14.16 3.11
N ASP A 96 24.85 13.49 4.25
CA ASP A 96 24.88 14.12 5.57
C ASP A 96 26.16 13.78 6.39
N PHE A 97 27.24 13.40 5.69
CA PHE A 97 28.61 13.21 6.23
C PHE A 97 29.62 14.14 5.57
#